data_AF-X1FGV3-F1
#
_entry.id   AF-X1FGV3-F1
#
_cell.length_a   1.000
_cell.length_b   1.000
_cell.length_c   1.000
_cell.angle_alpha   90.00
_cell.angle_beta   90.00
_cell.angle_gamma   90.00
#
_symmetry.space_group_name_H-M   'P 1'
#
loop_
_entity.id
_entity.type
_entity.pdbx_description
1 polymer ?
#
loop_
_entity_poly.entity_id
_entity_poly.type
_entity_poly.pdbx_seq_one_letter_code
_entity_poly.pdbx_strand_id
1 'polypeptide(L)'
;MSLKILFLDELKGFYKSKVMIILWVGMPLLSLLFHYIVPDTEDIPISSIVALLFSSIGGMLASAMLSTSIASEKVRHVYDLFLIRPVRRTNILLAKFFAVYLCLIIATGISLAIGLIIDQLTIGTLPEYVIDQTIESLSISLAAMAISCS
;
A
#
# COMPACT_ATOMS: atom_id res chain seq x y z
N MET A 1 13.60 5.78 24.11
CA MET A 1 12.96 4.59 23.52
C MET A 1 13.43 4.46 22.07
N SER A 2 13.80 3.25 21.62
CA SER A 2 14.35 3.05 20.27
C SER A 2 13.25 3.14 19.20
N LEU A 3 13.58 3.73 18.05
CA LEU A 3 12.69 3.87 16.88
C LEU A 3 12.09 2.52 16.47
N LYS A 4 12.87 1.42 16.61
CA LYS A 4 12.43 0.06 16.29
C LYS A 4 11.22 -0.40 17.10
N ILE A 5 11.16 -0.06 18.39
CA ILE A 5 10.06 -0.49 19.27
C ILE A 5 8.79 0.27 18.90
N LEU A 6 8.91 1.57 18.65
CA LEU A 6 7.80 2.41 18.24
C LEU A 6 7.24 1.96 16.88
N PHE A 7 8.12 1.70 15.91
CA PHE A 7 7.75 1.17 14.59
C PHE A 7 7.01 -0.17 14.68
N LEU A 8 7.49 -1.11 15.49
CA LEU A 8 6.81 -2.41 15.67
C LEU A 8 5.44 -2.28 16.34
N ASP A 9 5.28 -1.31 17.24
CA ASP A 9 4.01 -1.04 17.90
C ASP A 9 2.98 -0.46 16.92
N GLU A 10 3.41 0.55 16.14
CA GLU A 10 2.62 1.13 15.05
C GLU A 10 2.22 0.06 14.04
N LEU A 11 3.17 -0.78 13.59
CA LEU A 11 2.90 -1.83 12.61
C LEU A 11 1.89 -2.87 13.12
N LYS A 12 1.93 -3.23 14.42
CA LYS A 12 0.91 -4.08 15.04
C LYS A 12 -0.45 -3.39 15.10
N GLY A 13 -0.48 -2.08 15.36
CA GLY A 13 -1.68 -1.25 15.32
C GLY A 13 -2.30 -1.22 13.92
N PHE A 14 -1.47 -0.97 12.90
CA PHE A 14 -1.90 -0.97 11.50
C PHE A 14 -2.39 -2.34 11.03
N TYR A 15 -1.70 -3.42 11.39
CA TYR A 15 -2.10 -4.78 11.04
C TYR A 15 -3.50 -5.16 11.58
N LYS A 16 -3.85 -4.68 12.78
CA LYS A 16 -5.19 -4.92 13.37
C LYS A 16 -6.24 -3.91 12.93
N SER A 17 -5.87 -2.88 12.17
CA SER A 17 -6.80 -1.84 11.75
C SER A 17 -7.77 -2.38 10.69
N LYS A 18 -9.05 -2.09 10.86
CA LYS A 18 -10.09 -2.41 9.87
C LYS A 18 -9.78 -1.78 8.51
N VAL A 19 -9.22 -0.57 8.50
CA VAL A 19 -8.87 0.14 7.27
C VAL A 19 -7.79 -0.62 6.51
N MET A 20 -6.81 -1.18 7.21
CA MET A 20 -5.74 -1.93 6.57
C MET A 20 -6.22 -3.26 6.01
N ILE A 21 -7.08 -3.97 6.74
CA ILE A 21 -7.69 -5.22 6.27
C ILE A 21 -8.51 -4.95 5.00
N ILE A 22 -9.28 -3.86 4.97
CA ILE A 22 -10.04 -3.43 3.79
C ILE A 22 -9.10 -3.12 2.62
N LEU A 23 -7.93 -2.53 2.87
CA LEU A 23 -6.99 -2.19 1.80
C LEU A 23 -6.25 -3.43 1.27
N TRP A 24 -5.82 -4.33 2.16
CA TRP A 24 -5.18 -5.60 1.82
C TRP A 24 -6.10 -6.56 1.08
N VAL A 25 -7.39 -6.56 1.38
CA VAL A 25 -8.38 -7.39 0.67
C VAL A 25 -8.92 -6.65 -0.55
N GLY A 26 -9.18 -5.35 -0.41
CA GLY A 26 -9.80 -4.51 -1.42
C GLY A 26 -8.94 -4.32 -2.65
N MET A 27 -7.62 -4.18 -2.51
CA MET A 27 -6.71 -4.07 -3.66
C MET A 27 -6.69 -5.34 -4.54
N PRO A 28 -6.43 -6.54 -3.97
CA PRO A 28 -6.59 -7.80 -4.69
C PRO A 28 -7.98 -8.01 -5.29
N LEU A 29 -9.02 -7.66 -4.53
CA LEU A 29 -10.40 -7.82 -5.00
C LEU A 29 -10.70 -6.89 -6.17
N LEU A 30 -10.10 -5.71 -6.22
CA LEU A 30 -10.19 -4.81 -7.37
C LEU A 30 -9.58 -5.46 -8.62
N SER A 31 -8.37 -6.03 -8.49
CA SER A 31 -7.69 -6.74 -9.59
C SER A 31 -8.56 -7.88 -10.15
N LEU A 32 -9.15 -8.68 -9.26
CA LEU A 32 -10.04 -9.78 -9.63
C LEU A 32 -11.34 -9.26 -10.26
N LEU A 33 -11.91 -8.17 -9.75
CA LEU A 33 -13.10 -7.53 -10.30
C LEU A 33 -12.85 -6.98 -11.72
N PHE A 34 -11.67 -6.43 -11.99
CA PHE A 34 -11.28 -6.00 -13.33
C PHE A 34 -11.19 -7.16 -14.32
N HIS A 35 -10.69 -8.33 -13.91
CA HIS A 35 -10.69 -9.54 -14.75
C HIS A 35 -12.11 -9.96 -15.18
N TYR A 36 -13.09 -9.91 -14.27
CA TYR A 36 -14.47 -10.32 -14.59
C TYR A 36 -15.27 -9.27 -15.38
N ILE A 37 -14.99 -7.97 -15.20
CA ILE A 37 -15.72 -6.89 -15.88
C ILE A 37 -15.21 -6.67 -17.31
N VAL A 38 -13.93 -6.93 -17.56
CA VAL A 38 -13.31 -6.78 -18.89
C VAL A 38 -12.88 -8.16 -19.42
N PRO A 39 -13.84 -9.02 -19.83
CA PRO A 39 -13.53 -10.36 -20.35
C PRO A 39 -12.89 -10.34 -21.75
N ASP A 40 -12.88 -9.19 -22.43
CA ASP A 40 -12.42 -9.01 -23.81
C ASP A 40 -11.27 -7.98 -23.88
N THR A 41 -10.22 -8.22 -23.09
CA THR A 41 -8.95 -7.52 -23.28
C THR A 41 -8.24 -8.14 -24.47
N GLU A 42 -8.20 -7.44 -25.62
CA GLU A 42 -7.43 -7.76 -26.84
C GLU A 42 -5.93 -7.95 -26.53
N ASP A 43 -5.55 -9.08 -25.93
CA ASP A 43 -4.19 -9.43 -25.49
C ASP A 43 -3.53 -8.46 -24.48
N ILE A 44 -4.28 -7.50 -23.92
CA ILE A 44 -3.76 -6.59 -22.90
C ILE A 44 -3.71 -7.33 -21.54
N PRO A 45 -2.53 -7.46 -20.90
CA PRO A 45 -2.40 -8.13 -19.61
C PRO A 45 -3.06 -7.30 -18.50
N ILE A 46 -3.81 -7.97 -17.62
CA ILE A 46 -4.55 -7.34 -16.53
C ILE A 46 -3.57 -6.75 -15.50
N SER A 47 -2.41 -7.36 -15.31
CA SER A 47 -1.33 -6.84 -14.46
C SER A 47 -0.90 -5.42 -14.85
N SER A 48 -0.85 -5.10 -16.15
CA SER A 48 -0.46 -3.77 -16.63
C SER A 48 -1.50 -2.70 -16.26
N ILE A 49 -2.79 -3.00 -16.42
CA ILE A 49 -3.90 -2.12 -16.06
C ILE A 49 -3.92 -1.89 -14.55
N VAL A 50 -3.78 -2.96 -13.78
CA VAL A 50 -3.75 -2.92 -12.32
C VAL A 50 -2.54 -2.12 -11.82
N ALA A 51 -1.37 -2.29 -12.44
CA ALA A 51 -0.16 -1.52 -12.12
C ALA A 51 -0.34 -0.03 -12.41
N LEU A 52 -0.93 0.34 -13.55
CA LEU A 52 -1.24 1.73 -13.91
C LEU A 52 -2.22 2.37 -12.92
N LEU A 53 -3.29 1.66 -12.56
CA LEU A 53 -4.27 2.12 -11.58
C LEU A 53 -3.61 2.38 -10.22
N PHE A 54 -2.79 1.46 -9.73
CA PHE A 54 -2.10 1.65 -8.45
C PHE A 54 -1.01 2.73 -8.50
N SER A 55 -0.37 2.93 -9.65
CA SER A 55 0.51 4.07 -9.86
C SER A 55 -0.24 5.40 -9.68
N SER A 56 -1.46 5.50 -10.23
CA SER A 56 -2.25 6.74 -10.16
C SER A 56 -2.88 7.03 -8.78
N ILE A 57 -3.24 6.00 -8.00
CA ILE A 57 -3.99 6.16 -6.73
C ILE A 57 -3.10 5.94 -5.49
N GLY A 58 -1.91 5.34 -5.65
CA GLY A 58 -1.03 4.96 -4.55
C GLY A 58 -0.66 6.10 -3.61
N GLY A 59 -0.31 7.27 -4.16
CA GLY A 59 0.00 8.47 -3.37
C GLY A 59 -1.19 9.00 -2.57
N MET A 60 -2.39 8.97 -3.15
CA MET A 60 -3.62 9.39 -2.47
C MET A 60 -3.91 8.49 -1.25
N LEU A 61 -3.76 7.18 -1.41
CA LEU A 61 -3.98 6.22 -0.33
C LEU A 61 -2.94 6.36 0.78
N ALA A 62 -1.68 6.57 0.42
CA ALA A 62 -0.60 6.91 1.34
C ALA A 62 -0.95 8.12 2.23
N SER A 63 -1.33 9.24 1.61
CA SER A 63 -1.69 10.46 2.32
C SER A 63 -2.94 10.28 3.20
N ALA A 64 -3.98 9.63 2.69
CA ALA A 64 -5.21 9.35 3.43
C ALA A 64 -4.98 8.44 4.66
N MET A 65 -4.15 7.40 4.51
CA MET A 65 -3.84 6.48 5.61
C MET A 65 -3.03 7.15 6.71
N LEU A 66 -2.01 7.92 6.33
CA LEU A 66 -1.18 8.63 7.29
C LEU A 66 -1.99 9.70 8.03
N SER A 67 -2.76 10.52 7.32
CA SER A 67 -3.59 11.58 7.91
C SER A 67 -4.66 11.03 8.85
N THR A 68 -5.39 9.98 8.44
CA THR A 68 -6.43 9.38 9.28
C THR A 68 -5.86 8.71 10.52
N SER A 69 -4.66 8.10 10.44
CA SER A 69 -4.00 7.53 11.62
C SER A 69 -3.64 8.59 12.66
N ILE A 70 -3.08 9.72 12.23
CA ILE A 70 -2.73 10.84 13.12
C ILE A 70 -3.99 11.47 13.71
N ALA A 71 -5.01 11.70 12.88
CA ALA A 71 -6.28 12.27 13.32
C ALA A 71 -6.96 11.36 14.36
N SER A 72 -6.99 10.05 14.13
CA SER A 72 -7.62 9.08 15.04
C SER A 72 -6.91 9.03 16.39
N GLU A 73 -5.58 9.05 16.41
CA GLU A 73 -4.81 9.04 17.66
C GLU A 73 -4.92 10.35 18.43
N LYS A 74 -5.02 11.48 17.72
CA LYS A 74 -5.28 12.78 18.33
C LYS A 74 -6.63 12.78 19.05
N VAL A 75 -7.67 12.24 18.41
CA VAL A 75 -9.01 12.13 19.02
C VAL A 75 -9.02 11.16 20.20
N ARG A 76 -8.20 10.10 20.16
CA ARG A 76 -8.09 9.11 21.24
C ARG A 76 -7.12 9.52 22.36
N HIS A 77 -6.57 10.73 22.33
CA HIS A 77 -5.64 11.24 23.35
C HIS A 77 -4.39 10.35 23.56
N VAL A 78 -3.99 9.58 22.54
CA VAL A 78 -2.84 8.65 22.65
C VAL A 78 -1.53 9.43 22.87
N TYR A 79 -1.45 10.65 22.32
CA TYR A 79 -0.28 11.50 22.47
C TYR A 79 -0.02 11.99 23.90
N ASP A 80 -1.03 11.95 24.78
CA ASP A 80 -0.89 12.34 26.17
C ASP A 80 0.03 11.37 26.94
N LEU A 81 0.10 10.10 26.51
CA LEU A 81 1.03 9.11 27.05
C LEU A 81 2.51 9.47 26.80
N PHE A 82 2.79 10.19 25.71
CA PHE A 82 4.14 10.65 25.38
C PHE A 82 4.55 11.92 26.14
N LEU A 83 3.63 12.59 26.85
CA LEU A 83 3.97 13.66 27.79
C LEU A 83 4.62 13.09 29.05
N ILE A 84 4.17 11.92 29.50
CA ILE A 84 4.67 11.24 30.70
C ILE A 84 5.98 10.49 30.40
N ARG A 85 6.13 9.95 29.19
CA ARG A 85 7.36 9.29 28.74
C ARG A 85 7.95 10.05 27.54
N PRO A 86 8.97 10.90 27.73
CA PRO A 86 9.46 11.76 26.67
C PRO A 86 10.08 10.95 25.53
N VAL A 87 9.44 10.99 24.37
CA VAL A 87 9.94 10.44 23.11
C VAL A 87 10.17 11.59 22.14
N ARG A 88 11.26 11.55 21.36
CA ARG A 88 11.51 12.58 20.34
C ARG A 88 10.39 12.57 19.31
N ARG A 89 9.80 13.74 19.03
CA ARG A 89 8.71 13.91 18.04
C ARG A 89 9.09 13.34 16.66
N THR A 90 10.36 13.48 16.27
CA THR A 90 10.91 12.93 15.03
C THR A 90 10.76 11.41 14.94
N ASN A 91 10.95 10.70 16.04
CA ASN A 91 10.89 9.23 16.03
C ASN A 91 9.45 8.73 15.91
N ILE A 92 8.47 9.51 16.39
CA ILE A 92 7.03 9.21 16.26
C ILE A 92 6.61 9.34 14.80
N LEU A 93 6.94 10.46 14.16
CA LEU A 93 6.62 10.69 12.76
C LEU A 93 7.30 9.67 11.84
N LEU A 94 8.59 9.40 12.05
CA LEU A 94 9.31 8.39 11.25
C LEU A 94 8.74 6.99 11.41
N ALA A 95 8.39 6.57 12.63
CA ALA A 95 7.79 5.26 12.84
C ALA A 95 6.47 5.09 12.07
N LYS A 96 5.62 6.12 12.07
CA LYS A 96 4.35 6.12 11.33
C LYS A 96 4.56 6.09 9.82
N PHE A 97 5.46 6.94 9.32
CA PHE A 97 5.85 6.96 7.91
C PHE A 97 6.27 5.58 7.44
N PHE A 98 7.22 4.94 8.13
CA PHE A 98 7.71 3.62 7.75
C PHE A 98 6.62 2.55 7.87
N ALA A 99 5.74 2.64 8.87
CA ALA A 99 4.67 1.65 9.06
C ALA A 99 3.65 1.71 7.91
N VAL A 100 3.19 2.91 7.54
CA VAL A 100 2.26 3.09 6.41
C VAL A 100 2.92 2.71 5.09
N TYR A 101 4.14 3.20 4.85
CA TYR A 101 4.88 2.94 3.62
C TYR A 101 5.10 1.44 3.39
N LEU A 102 5.64 0.72 4.39
CA LEU A 102 5.87 -0.72 4.29
C LEU A 102 4.57 -1.48 4.06
N CYS A 103 3.48 -1.05 4.68
CA CYS A 103 2.22 -1.76 4.54
C CYS A 103 1.57 -1.58 3.16
N LEU A 104 1.75 -0.42 2.53
CA LEU A 104 1.33 -0.19 1.15
C LEU A 104 2.17 -0.99 0.16
N ILE A 105 3.49 -1.06 0.37
CA ILE A 105 4.38 -1.94 -0.42
C ILE A 105 3.87 -3.37 -0.43
N ILE A 106 3.52 -3.90 0.74
CA ILE A 106 3.01 -5.27 0.85
C ILE A 106 1.67 -5.40 0.13
N ALA A 107 0.75 -4.45 0.30
CA ALA A 107 -0.56 -4.48 -0.34
C ALA A 107 -0.47 -4.46 -1.87
N THR A 108 0.34 -3.57 -2.44
CA THR A 108 0.56 -3.50 -3.88
C THR A 108 1.30 -4.72 -4.41
N GLY A 109 2.28 -5.23 -3.68
CA GLY A 109 2.99 -6.47 -4.02
C GLY A 109 2.04 -7.67 -4.10
N ILE A 110 1.15 -7.85 -3.11
CA ILE A 110 0.14 -8.93 -3.12
C ILE A 110 -0.81 -8.75 -4.30
N SER A 111 -1.28 -7.53 -4.56
CA SER A 111 -2.25 -7.29 -5.64
C SER A 111 -1.63 -7.53 -7.02
N LEU A 112 -0.38 -7.13 -7.24
CA LEU A 112 0.36 -7.40 -8.48
C LEU A 112 0.64 -8.89 -8.65
N ALA A 113 1.04 -9.60 -7.59
CA ALA A 113 1.25 -11.04 -7.65
C ALA A 113 -0.02 -11.77 -8.12
N ILE A 114 -1.19 -11.37 -7.59
CA ILE A 114 -2.48 -11.93 -8.02
C ILE A 114 -2.79 -11.58 -9.48
N GLY A 115 -2.53 -10.35 -9.92
CA GLY A 115 -2.68 -9.96 -11.33
C GLY A 115 -1.81 -10.79 -12.27
N LEU A 116 -0.54 -11.02 -11.92
CA LEU A 116 0.38 -11.85 -12.71
C LEU A 116 -0.05 -13.31 -12.76
N ILE A 117 -0.59 -13.86 -11.66
CA ILE A 117 -1.12 -15.23 -11.63
C ILE A 117 -2.33 -15.36 -12.58
N ILE A 118 -3.24 -14.37 -12.57
CA ILE A 118 -4.39 -14.35 -13.47
C ILE A 118 -3.95 -14.26 -14.94
N ASP A 119 -2.96 -13.43 -15.24
CA ASP A 119 -2.42 -13.28 -16.59
C ASP A 119 -1.77 -14.57 -17.10
N GLN A 120 -1.02 -15.29 -16.25
CA GLN A 120 -0.47 -16.60 -16.61
C GLN A 120 -1.56 -17.63 -16.93
N LEU A 121 -2.68 -17.60 -16.21
CA LEU A 121 -3.79 -18.54 -16.44
C LEU A 121 -4.62 -18.19 -17.69
N THR A 122 -4.68 -16.91 -18.07
CA THR A 122 -5.55 -16.43 -19.15
C THR A 122 -4.82 -16.37 -20.50
N ILE A 123 -3.59 -15.86 -20.53
CA ILE A 123 -2.83 -15.56 -21.76
C ILE A 123 -1.73 -16.62 -22.02
N GLY A 124 -1.33 -17.38 -21.00
CA GLY A 124 -0.44 -18.55 -21.11
C GLY A 124 1.05 -18.25 -21.34
N THR A 125 1.41 -17.08 -21.88
CA THR A 125 2.80 -16.59 -21.95
C THR A 125 2.88 -15.18 -21.40
N LEU A 126 3.93 -14.89 -20.61
CA LEU A 126 4.23 -13.55 -20.13
C LEU A 126 5.23 -12.92 -21.10
N PRO A 127 4.83 -11.95 -21.94
CA PRO A 127 5.78 -11.20 -22.74
C PRO A 127 6.72 -10.42 -21.82
N GLU A 128 8.01 -10.41 -22.14
CA GLU A 128 9.05 -9.72 -21.36
C GLU A 128 8.73 -8.22 -21.18
N TYR A 129 8.07 -7.62 -22.18
CA TYR A 129 7.53 -6.25 -22.16
C TYR A 129 6.57 -5.97 -20.99
N VAL A 130 5.75 -6.95 -20.59
CA VAL A 130 4.75 -6.78 -19.52
C VAL A 130 5.41 -6.70 -18.16
N ILE A 131 6.49 -7.46 -17.97
CA ILE A 131 7.27 -7.47 -16.73
C ILE A 131 7.94 -6.11 -16.55
N ASP A 132 8.60 -5.59 -17.59
CA ASP A 132 9.28 -4.29 -17.54
C ASP A 132 8.29 -3.15 -17.25
N GLN A 133 7.15 -3.12 -17.94
CA GLN A 133 6.12 -2.09 -17.73
C GLN A 133 5.52 -2.15 -16.32
N THR A 134 5.34 -3.36 -15.76
CA THR A 134 4.83 -3.55 -14.40
C THR A 134 5.85 -3.08 -13.36
N ILE A 135 7.14 -3.36 -13.57
CA ILE A 135 8.22 -2.91 -12.67
C ILE A 135 8.37 -1.39 -12.69
N GLU A 136 8.30 -0.78 -13.88
CA GLU A 136 8.35 0.68 -14.03
C GLU A 136 7.18 1.33 -13.29
N SER A 137 5.96 0.85 -13.54
CA SER A 137 4.74 1.36 -12.89
C SER A 137 4.77 1.18 -11.37
N LEU A 138 5.28 0.05 -10.89
CA LEU A 138 5.48 -0.21 -9.46
C LEU A 138 6.48 0.79 -8.86
N SER A 139 7.60 1.03 -9.55
CA SER A 139 8.64 1.96 -9.08
C SER A 139 8.12 3.39 -8.97
N ILE A 140 7.34 3.83 -9.96
CA ILE A 140 6.67 5.14 -9.94
C ILE A 140 5.67 5.22 -8.79
N SER A 141 4.86 4.17 -8.59
CA SER A 141 3.90 4.09 -7.48
C SER A 141 4.58 4.19 -6.11
N LEU A 142 5.70 3.47 -5.92
CA LEU A 142 6.50 3.49 -4.71
C LEU A 142 7.09 4.87 -4.42
N ALA A 143 7.63 5.53 -5.44
CA ALA A 143 8.12 6.90 -5.33
C ALA A 143 6.99 7.87 -4.97
N ALA A 144 5.83 7.76 -5.62
CA ALA A 144 4.67 8.59 -5.33
C ALA A 144 4.14 8.40 -3.90
N MET A 145 4.12 7.15 -3.40
CA MET A 145 3.76 6.86 -2.00
C MET A 145 4.77 7.45 -1.02
N ALA A 146 6.06 7.35 -1.31
CA ALA A 146 7.11 7.91 -0.46
C ALA A 146 7.00 9.43 -0.36
N ILE A 147 6.77 10.12 -1.49
CA ILE A 147 6.60 11.58 -1.54
C ILE A 147 5.29 12.01 -0.86
N SER A 148 4.19 11.28 -1.07
CA SER A 148 2.88 11.65 -0.50
C SER A 148 2.79 11.43 1.01
N CYS A 149 3.67 10.60 1.56
CA CYS A 149 3.78 10.36 3.00
C CYS A 149 4.76 11.33 3.72
N SER A 150 5.60 12.08 3.00
CA SER A 150 6.56 13.03 3.58
C SER A 150 5.93 14.39 3.86
#